data_AF-A0A6V7VS07-F1
#
_entry.id   AF-A0A6V7VS07-F1
#
_cell.length_a   1.000
_cell.length_b   1.000
_cell.length_c   1.000
_cell.angle_alpha   90.00
_cell.angle_beta   90.00
_cell.angle_gamma   90.00
#
_symmetry.space_group_name_H-M   'P 1'
#
loop_
_entity.id
_entity.type
_entity.pdbx_description
1 polymer ?
#
loop_
_entity_poly.entity_id
_entity_poly.type
_entity_poly.pdbx_seq_one_letter_code
_entity_poly.pdbx_strand_id
1 'polypeptide(L)'
;MLKFNFKSTLYLFFLNLLLIFFVFPLLIFSGYLAAEIIETEELKECLQKTFEDSETFVCVCNSEFCDEVEPLGLLAKGKIVFYLTDKRKNRMKKVLKHFPFNKTDDNKLPTISIDSSTRFQTIIGFGGAFTDSVGLNLNSLSATTRESLIKIIFILRRELVILLGECLLLVLISRRGNILMLNKKGF
;
A
#
# COMPACT_ATOMS: atom_id res chain seq x y z
N MET A 1 -56.17 -42.97 -17.63
CA MET A 1 -56.52 -43.11 -16.20
C MET A 1 -55.29 -42.73 -15.37
N LEU A 2 -55.20 -41.48 -14.91
CA LEU A 2 -54.16 -40.99 -14.00
C LEU A 2 -54.90 -40.24 -12.88
N LYS A 3 -55.11 -40.91 -11.74
CA LYS A 3 -55.73 -40.31 -10.56
C LYS A 3 -54.73 -39.34 -9.93
N PHE A 4 -54.85 -38.06 -10.23
CA PHE A 4 -54.11 -37.01 -9.52
C PHE A 4 -54.70 -36.84 -8.11
N ASN A 5 -53.90 -37.19 -7.10
CA ASN A 5 -54.31 -37.18 -5.70
C ASN A 5 -54.22 -35.74 -5.14
N PHE A 6 -55.38 -35.12 -4.89
CA PHE A 6 -55.52 -33.73 -4.38
C PHE A 6 -54.70 -33.43 -3.12
N LYS A 7 -54.48 -34.45 -2.27
CA LYS A 7 -53.67 -34.39 -1.04
C LYS A 7 -52.19 -34.12 -1.31
N SER A 8 -51.66 -34.58 -2.45
CA SER A 8 -50.26 -34.38 -2.85
C SER A 8 -50.01 -32.95 -3.33
N THR A 9 -50.95 -32.38 -4.09
CA THR A 9 -50.88 -30.99 -4.55
C THR A 9 -50.96 -30.01 -3.38
N LEU A 10 -51.80 -30.31 -2.39
CA LEU A 10 -51.91 -29.50 -1.17
C LEU A 10 -50.64 -29.57 -0.32
N TYR A 11 -50.01 -30.74 -0.18
CA TYR A 11 -48.74 -30.88 0.56
C TYR A 11 -47.59 -30.14 -0.13
N LEU A 12 -47.50 -30.22 -1.47
CA LEU A 12 -46.54 -29.41 -2.24
C LEU A 12 -46.76 -27.91 -2.05
N PHE A 13 -48.02 -27.46 -1.98
CA PHE A 13 -48.36 -26.05 -1.74
C PHE A 13 -47.93 -25.58 -0.34
N PHE A 14 -48.21 -26.37 0.70
CA PHE A 14 -47.77 -26.07 2.06
C PHE A 14 -46.24 -26.13 2.22
N LEU A 15 -45.55 -27.06 1.55
CA LEU A 15 -44.08 -27.13 1.56
C LEU A 15 -43.45 -25.89 0.89
N ASN A 16 -44.05 -25.42 -0.21
CA ASN A 16 -43.62 -24.20 -0.90
C ASN A 16 -43.83 -22.96 -0.03
N LEU A 17 -44.97 -22.89 0.68
CA LEU A 17 -45.29 -21.80 1.60
C LEU A 17 -44.30 -21.75 2.78
N LEU A 18 -43.93 -22.91 3.35
CA LEU A 18 -42.93 -22.99 4.43
C LEU A 18 -41.53 -22.55 3.96
N LEU A 19 -41.14 -22.94 2.74
CA LEU A 19 -39.88 -22.50 2.12
C LEU A 19 -39.83 -20.99 1.90
N ILE A 20 -40.93 -20.38 1.46
CA ILE A 20 -41.00 -18.94 1.17
C ILE A 20 -41.05 -18.10 2.46
N PHE A 21 -41.80 -18.53 3.48
CA PHE A 21 -42.02 -17.72 4.69
C PHE A 21 -40.96 -17.91 5.78
N PHE A 22 -40.27 -19.06 5.83
CA PHE A 22 -39.27 -19.30 6.88
C PHE A 22 -37.84 -19.35 6.33
N VAL A 23 -37.60 -20.00 5.19
CA VAL A 23 -36.23 -20.20 4.69
C VAL A 23 -35.71 -18.97 3.96
N PHE A 24 -36.55 -18.30 3.17
CA PHE A 24 -36.16 -17.10 2.43
C PHE A 24 -35.78 -15.91 3.33
N PRO A 25 -36.54 -15.59 4.40
CA PRO A 25 -36.17 -14.53 5.33
C PRO A 25 -34.92 -14.84 6.13
N LEU A 26 -34.70 -16.12 6.52
CA LEU A 26 -33.48 -16.55 7.20
C LEU A 26 -32.24 -16.44 6.30
N LEU A 27 -32.36 -16.79 5.01
CA LEU A 27 -31.27 -16.61 4.05
C LEU A 27 -30.96 -15.13 3.80
N ILE A 28 -31.98 -14.29 3.67
CA ILE A 28 -31.80 -12.84 3.51
C ILE A 28 -31.17 -12.22 4.78
N PHE A 29 -31.57 -12.65 5.98
CA PHE A 29 -31.01 -12.18 7.24
C PHE A 29 -29.54 -12.62 7.43
N SER A 30 -29.19 -13.84 7.01
CA SER A 30 -27.79 -14.31 7.01
C SER A 30 -26.91 -13.56 6.01
N GLY A 31 -27.46 -13.20 4.85
CA GLY A 31 -26.76 -12.39 3.85
C GLY A 31 -26.56 -10.95 4.30
N TYR A 32 -27.49 -10.40 5.09
CA TYR A 32 -27.39 -9.04 5.64
C TYR A 32 -26.35 -8.95 6.77
N LEU A 33 -26.25 -9.97 7.65
CA LEU A 33 -25.20 -10.02 8.68
C LEU A 33 -23.78 -10.20 8.12
N ALA A 34 -23.62 -10.80 6.95
CA ALA A 34 -22.33 -10.92 6.28
C ALA A 34 -21.91 -9.64 5.54
N ALA A 35 -22.79 -8.63 5.44
CA ALA A 35 -22.54 -7.40 4.69
C ALA A 35 -21.94 -6.26 5.53
N GLU A 36 -21.73 -6.48 6.83
CA GLU A 36 -21.07 -5.49 7.69
C GLU A 36 -19.67 -5.96 8.10
N ILE A 37 -18.73 -5.03 8.00
CA ILE A 37 -17.29 -5.11 8.32
C ILE A 37 -16.39 -5.62 7.18
N ILE A 38 -16.40 -4.89 6.06
CA ILE A 38 -15.13 -4.61 5.37
C ILE A 38 -14.70 -3.24 5.90
N GLU A 39 -13.86 -3.19 6.93
CA GLU A 39 -13.07 -2.00 7.22
C GLU A 39 -12.16 -1.77 6.00
N THR A 40 -12.63 -0.97 5.05
CA THR A 40 -11.75 -0.35 4.08
C THR A 40 -10.96 0.70 4.83
N GLU A 41 -9.76 0.34 5.31
CA GLU A 41 -8.82 1.28 5.90
C GLU A 41 -8.47 2.31 4.79
N GLU A 42 -9.06 3.50 4.88
CA GLU A 42 -8.86 4.58 3.93
C GLU A 42 -7.41 5.08 4.07
N LEU A 43 -6.65 5.05 2.97
CA LEU A 43 -5.26 5.49 2.98
C LEU A 43 -5.20 6.99 3.33
N LYS A 44 -4.58 7.32 4.46
CA LYS A 44 -4.44 8.70 4.93
C LYS A 44 -3.38 9.44 4.12
N GLU A 45 -3.80 10.39 3.30
CA GLU A 45 -2.88 11.26 2.55
C GLU A 45 -2.19 12.31 3.45
N CYS A 46 -1.04 12.83 3.03
CA CYS A 46 -0.31 13.86 3.78
C CYS A 46 -1.10 15.17 3.92
N LEU A 47 -1.40 15.56 5.17
CA LEU A 47 -1.93 16.88 5.51
C LEU A 47 -0.79 17.91 5.48
N GLN A 48 -0.74 18.69 4.40
CA GLN A 48 0.38 19.58 4.13
C GLN A 48 0.32 20.85 4.99
N LYS A 49 1.47 21.21 5.57
CA LYS A 49 1.69 22.51 6.21
C LYS A 49 2.99 23.13 5.72
N THR A 50 2.92 24.37 5.27
CA THR A 50 4.08 25.16 4.82
C THR A 50 4.42 26.20 5.88
N PHE A 51 5.71 26.49 6.03
CA PHE A 51 6.23 27.55 6.89
C PHE A 51 6.86 28.65 6.03
N GLU A 52 6.86 29.89 6.51
CA GLU A 52 7.27 31.08 5.75
C GLU A 52 8.70 30.98 5.18
N ASP A 53 9.60 30.27 5.86
CA ASP A 53 11.00 30.07 5.45
C ASP A 53 11.30 28.67 4.87
N SER A 54 10.28 27.92 4.44
CA SER A 54 10.46 26.55 3.95
C SER A 54 10.36 26.46 2.42
N GLU A 55 11.32 25.78 1.78
CA GLU A 55 11.26 25.49 0.33
C GLU A 55 10.21 24.42 -0.03
N THR A 56 9.64 23.75 0.98
CA THR A 56 8.69 22.66 0.83
C THR A 56 7.79 22.54 2.06
N PHE A 57 6.78 21.68 1.99
CA PHE A 57 5.83 21.45 3.07
C PHE A 57 6.23 20.27 3.96
N VAL A 58 5.66 20.21 5.15
CA VAL A 58 5.69 19.05 6.05
C VAL A 58 4.33 18.35 6.08
N CYS A 59 4.31 17.07 6.47
CA CYS A 59 3.08 16.35 6.79
C CYS A 59 2.80 16.49 8.29
N VAL A 60 1.62 17.00 8.62
CA VAL A 60 1.20 17.17 10.02
C VAL A 60 0.73 15.82 10.55
N CYS A 61 1.32 15.41 11.67
CA CYS A 61 0.96 14.20 12.40
C CYS A 61 0.63 14.59 13.85
N ASN A 62 -0.48 14.08 14.37
CA ASN A 62 -0.99 14.34 15.71
C ASN A 62 -1.68 13.07 16.27
N SER A 63 -2.42 13.21 17.38
CA SER A 63 -3.05 12.08 18.07
C SER A 63 -4.15 11.37 17.28
N GLU A 64 -4.76 12.04 16.31
CA GLU A 64 -5.92 11.56 15.55
C GLU A 64 -5.54 11.21 14.11
N PHE A 65 -4.53 11.89 13.57
CA PHE A 65 -4.18 11.84 12.17
C PHE A 65 -2.67 11.82 11.95
N CYS A 66 -2.20 10.84 11.18
CA CYS A 66 -0.90 10.82 10.55
C CYS A 66 -1.05 10.15 9.17
N ASP A 67 -0.23 10.55 8.21
CA ASP A 67 -0.24 9.99 6.87
C ASP A 67 0.36 8.59 6.82
N GLU A 68 -0.05 7.81 5.83
CA GLU A 68 0.41 6.44 5.65
C GLU A 68 0.96 6.23 4.24
N VAL A 69 2.00 5.39 4.15
CA VAL A 69 2.62 5.03 2.87
C VAL A 69 1.99 3.74 2.37
N GLU A 70 1.46 3.78 1.14
CA GLU A 70 0.83 2.60 0.54
C GLU A 70 1.86 1.45 0.42
N PRO A 71 1.56 0.26 0.98
CA PRO A 71 2.49 -0.87 0.93
C PRO A 71 2.71 -1.34 -0.51
N LEU A 72 3.86 -1.98 -0.77
CA LEU A 72 4.22 -2.44 -2.11
C LEU A 72 3.17 -3.40 -2.68
N GLY A 73 2.73 -4.36 -1.86
CA GLY A 73 1.80 -5.42 -2.25
C GLY A 73 2.41 -6.41 -3.25
N LEU A 74 1.59 -7.33 -3.75
CA LEU A 74 2.04 -8.34 -4.71
C LEU A 74 2.25 -7.73 -6.10
N LEU A 75 3.50 -7.74 -6.57
CA LEU A 75 3.84 -7.29 -7.92
C LEU A 75 3.76 -8.42 -8.94
N ALA A 76 2.87 -8.28 -9.92
CA ALA A 76 2.80 -9.15 -11.09
C ALA A 76 3.99 -8.90 -12.04
N LYS A 77 4.35 -9.90 -12.85
CA LYS A 77 5.42 -9.79 -13.85
C LYS A 77 5.12 -8.66 -14.85
N GLY A 78 6.14 -7.88 -15.21
CA GLY A 78 5.99 -6.74 -16.13
C GLY A 78 5.35 -5.50 -15.52
N LYS A 79 5.25 -5.43 -14.19
CA LYS A 79 4.89 -4.20 -13.49
C LYS A 79 6.09 -3.65 -12.74
N ILE A 80 6.18 -2.33 -12.68
CA ILE A 80 7.17 -1.58 -11.91
C ILE A 80 6.40 -0.65 -10.97
N VAL A 81 6.89 -0.54 -9.74
CA VAL A 81 6.42 0.46 -8.76
C VAL A 81 7.54 1.41 -8.46
N PHE A 82 7.21 2.70 -8.40
CA PHE A 82 8.09 3.73 -7.85
C PHE A 82 7.34 4.52 -6.79
N TYR A 83 8.08 4.96 -5.78
CA TYR A 83 7.62 5.86 -4.74
C TYR A 83 8.16 7.26 -5.03
N LEU A 84 7.27 8.22 -5.22
CA LEU A 84 7.60 9.58 -5.64
C LEU A 84 7.50 10.56 -4.48
N THR A 85 8.56 11.34 -4.30
CA THR A 85 8.59 12.50 -3.40
C THR A 85 9.09 13.71 -4.20
N ASP A 86 8.44 14.87 -4.04
CA ASP A 86 8.86 16.11 -4.68
C ASP A 86 8.60 17.34 -3.79
N LYS A 87 9.20 18.49 -4.11
CA LYS A 87 9.08 19.70 -3.29
C LYS A 87 7.65 20.27 -3.22
N ARG A 88 6.76 19.92 -4.14
CA ARG A 88 5.46 20.57 -4.35
C ARG A 88 4.27 19.80 -3.77
N LYS A 89 4.23 18.48 -3.94
CA LYS A 89 3.03 17.71 -3.59
C LYS A 89 3.29 16.30 -3.08
N ASN A 90 4.15 15.53 -3.73
CA ASN A 90 4.18 14.09 -3.45
C ASN A 90 5.09 13.77 -2.25
N ARG A 91 4.65 12.84 -1.41
CA ARG A 91 5.38 12.27 -0.26
C ARG A 91 5.22 10.77 -0.33
N MET A 92 6.28 10.07 -0.75
CA MET A 92 6.28 8.62 -0.98
C MET A 92 5.00 8.13 -1.70
N LYS A 93 4.55 8.87 -2.71
CA LYS A 93 3.36 8.50 -3.48
C LYS A 93 3.68 7.28 -4.33
N LYS A 94 2.97 6.17 -4.11
CA LYS A 94 3.12 4.97 -4.92
C LYS A 94 2.57 5.21 -6.32
N VAL A 95 3.34 4.79 -7.33
CA VAL A 95 2.92 4.82 -8.73
C VAL A 95 3.24 3.48 -9.36
N LEU A 96 2.20 2.83 -9.88
CA LEU A 96 2.30 1.58 -10.62
C LEU A 96 2.35 1.87 -12.12
N LYS A 97 3.34 1.32 -12.82
CA LYS A 97 3.42 1.36 -14.27
C LYS A 97 3.61 -0.04 -14.85
N HIS A 98 3.09 -0.23 -16.06
CA HIS A 98 3.37 -1.41 -16.85
C HIS A 98 4.65 -1.19 -17.63
N PHE A 99 5.57 -2.16 -17.59
CA PHE A 99 6.82 -2.12 -18.33
C PHE A 99 6.74 -3.11 -19.49
N PRO A 100 6.51 -2.64 -20.74
CA PRO A 100 6.56 -3.50 -21.90
C PRO A 100 8.01 -3.91 -22.15
N PHE A 101 8.35 -5.18 -21.93
CA PHE A 101 9.69 -5.72 -22.17
C PHE A 101 10.16 -5.64 -23.64
N ASN A 102 9.27 -5.30 -24.57
CA ASN A 102 9.50 -5.40 -26.01
C ASN A 102 9.49 -4.04 -26.75
N LYS A 103 9.52 -2.90 -26.04
CA LYS A 103 9.66 -1.59 -26.69
C LYS A 103 11.07 -1.05 -26.51
N THR A 104 11.89 -1.19 -27.56
CA THR A 104 12.97 -0.24 -27.81
C THR A 104 12.31 1.03 -28.30
N ASP A 105 12.26 2.05 -27.46
CA ASP A 105 11.80 3.37 -27.90
C ASP A 105 12.87 3.90 -28.89
N ASP A 106 12.49 4.12 -30.15
CA ASP A 106 13.36 4.69 -31.19
C ASP A 106 13.74 6.15 -30.90
N ASN A 107 13.19 6.72 -29.82
CA ASN A 107 13.47 8.05 -29.36
C ASN A 107 14.73 8.06 -28.47
N LYS A 108 15.65 8.99 -28.76
CA LYS A 108 16.90 9.26 -28.00
C LYS A 108 16.63 9.76 -26.57
N LEU A 109 15.96 8.96 -25.75
CA LEU A 109 15.78 9.24 -24.34
C LEU A 109 17.03 8.82 -23.57
N PRO A 110 17.41 9.57 -22.52
CA PRO A 110 18.47 9.14 -21.62
C PRO A 110 18.10 7.78 -21.02
N THR A 111 18.89 6.77 -21.35
CA THR A 111 18.62 5.37 -21.00
C THR A 111 19.57 4.92 -19.90
N ILE A 112 19.02 4.30 -18.85
CA ILE A 112 19.80 3.66 -17.80
C ILE A 112 19.74 2.15 -18.04
N SER A 113 20.90 1.53 -18.26
CA SER A 113 21.03 0.08 -18.44
C SER A 113 21.57 -0.57 -17.16
N ILE A 114 21.08 -1.77 -16.87
CA ILE A 114 21.35 -2.48 -15.63
C ILE A 114 21.95 -3.84 -15.97
N ASP A 115 23.24 -3.98 -15.71
CA ASP A 115 23.93 -5.26 -15.85
C ASP A 115 23.79 -6.06 -14.54
N SER A 116 22.92 -7.08 -14.58
CA SER A 116 22.69 -7.96 -13.44
C SER A 116 23.79 -9.02 -13.23
N SER A 117 24.81 -9.09 -14.09
CA SER A 117 25.97 -9.97 -13.88
C SER A 117 27.04 -9.30 -12.98
N THR A 118 27.16 -7.98 -13.07
CA THR A 118 28.02 -7.19 -12.19
C THR A 118 27.39 -7.05 -10.79
N ARG A 119 28.18 -7.28 -9.74
CA ARG A 119 27.76 -7.20 -8.34
C ARG A 119 28.72 -6.29 -7.57
N PHE A 120 28.17 -5.55 -6.60
CA PHE A 120 28.90 -4.67 -5.71
C PHE A 120 28.67 -5.09 -4.24
N GLN A 121 28.74 -4.15 -3.30
CA GLN A 121 28.53 -4.40 -1.88
C GLN A 121 27.11 -4.88 -1.57
N THR A 122 26.99 -5.73 -0.55
CA THR A 122 25.70 -6.08 0.06
C THR A 122 25.25 -4.96 0.98
N ILE A 123 23.97 -4.57 0.89
CA ILE A 123 23.36 -3.57 1.79
C ILE A 123 22.83 -4.26 3.03
N ILE A 124 23.32 -3.85 4.20
CA ILE A 124 22.88 -4.39 5.50
C ILE A 124 21.53 -3.79 5.90
N GLY A 125 21.34 -2.48 5.68
CA GLY A 125 20.09 -1.80 5.98
C GLY A 125 20.21 -0.28 5.94
N PHE A 126 19.11 0.37 6.32
CA PHE A 126 18.99 1.81 6.48
C PHE A 126 18.29 2.09 7.81
N GLY A 127 18.58 3.23 8.44
CA GLY A 127 18.00 3.57 9.73
C GLY A 127 18.31 5.00 10.17
N GLY A 128 18.02 5.28 11.44
CA GLY A 128 18.33 6.56 12.10
C GLY A 128 19.01 6.34 13.45
N ALA A 129 19.43 7.43 14.09
CA ALA A 129 20.01 7.41 15.43
C ALA A 129 18.94 7.61 16.49
N PHE A 130 18.95 6.78 17.54
CA PHE A 130 18.03 6.90 18.68
C PHE A 130 18.79 7.50 19.87
N THR A 131 18.94 8.83 19.86
CA THR A 131 19.69 9.59 20.88
C THR A 131 18.80 10.03 22.05
N ASP A 132 19.40 10.52 23.13
CA ASP A 132 18.66 11.09 24.27
C ASP A 132 17.69 12.18 23.84
N SER A 133 18.09 13.05 22.90
CA SER A 133 17.23 14.09 22.35
C SER A 133 16.01 13.52 21.63
N VAL A 134 16.15 12.39 20.92
CA VAL A 134 15.01 11.68 20.32
C VAL A 134 14.10 11.15 21.42
N GLY A 135 14.64 10.54 22.46
CA GLY A 135 13.88 10.05 23.61
C GLY A 135 13.08 11.17 24.29
N LEU A 136 13.70 12.30 24.56
CA LEU A 136 13.05 13.48 25.16
C LEU A 136 11.93 14.04 24.27
N ASN A 137 12.19 14.21 22.97
CA ASN A 137 11.19 14.70 22.02
C ASN A 137 10.02 13.72 21.88
N LEU A 138 10.27 12.42 21.79
CA LEU A 138 9.20 11.41 21.78
C LEU A 138 8.37 11.46 23.06
N ASN A 139 9.01 11.61 24.22
CA ASN A 139 8.33 11.68 25.51
C ASN A 139 7.47 12.94 25.69
N SER A 140 7.77 14.03 24.98
CA SER A 140 6.92 15.23 24.98
C SER A 140 5.61 15.08 24.20
N LEU A 141 5.46 14.03 23.38
CA LEU A 141 4.25 13.75 22.61
C LEU A 141 3.23 12.97 23.44
N SER A 142 1.95 13.03 23.05
CA SER A 142 0.93 12.11 23.58
C SER A 142 1.31 10.66 23.26
N ALA A 143 0.84 9.71 24.09
CA ALA A 143 1.11 8.28 23.88
C ALA A 143 0.70 7.82 22.46
N THR A 144 -0.48 8.24 22.00
CA THR A 144 -1.00 7.91 20.67
C THR A 144 -0.14 8.47 19.54
N THR A 145 0.27 9.74 19.63
CA THR A 145 1.13 10.36 18.59
C THR A 145 2.50 9.69 18.55
N ARG A 146 3.06 9.38 19.73
CA ARG A 146 4.35 8.70 19.87
C ARG A 146 4.33 7.32 19.23
N GLU A 147 3.28 6.54 19.49
CA GLU A 147 3.10 5.21 18.89
C GLU A 147 2.93 5.28 17.37
N SER A 148 2.10 6.21 16.87
CA SER A 148 1.93 6.44 15.43
C SER A 148 3.25 6.81 14.75
N LEU A 149 4.05 7.69 15.37
CA LEU A 149 5.35 8.10 14.83
C LEU A 149 6.35 6.93 14.80
N ILE A 150 6.45 6.16 15.88
CA ILE A 150 7.31 4.97 15.94
C ILE A 150 6.86 3.94 14.89
N LYS A 151 5.55 3.74 14.71
CA LYS A 151 4.99 2.89 13.65
C LYS A 151 5.45 3.35 12.28
N ILE A 152 5.38 4.64 11.96
CA ILE A 152 5.83 5.13 10.64
C ILE A 152 7.34 4.92 10.43
N ILE A 153 8.17 5.14 11.46
CA ILE A 153 9.63 5.01 11.35
C ILE A 153 10.08 3.54 11.18
N PHE A 154 9.45 2.60 11.89
CA PHE A 154 9.89 1.20 11.93
C PHE A 154 9.02 0.22 11.13
N ILE A 155 7.75 0.54 10.88
CA ILE A 155 6.76 -0.33 10.22
C ILE A 155 6.61 0.02 8.73
N LEU A 156 7.61 0.65 8.11
CA LEU A 156 7.80 0.51 6.67
C LEU A 156 8.07 -0.97 6.39
N ARG A 157 6.98 -1.69 6.10
CA ARG A 157 6.90 -3.14 5.87
C ARG A 157 8.06 -3.57 4.97
N ARG A 158 8.63 -4.74 5.30
CA ARG A 158 9.84 -5.45 4.79
C ARG A 158 10.29 -5.33 3.33
N GLU A 159 9.60 -4.59 2.46
CA GLU A 159 9.87 -4.47 1.03
C GLU A 159 10.04 -3.01 0.55
N LEU A 160 9.89 -2.01 1.42
CA LEU A 160 10.00 -0.60 1.04
C LEU A 160 11.43 -0.07 1.24
N VAL A 161 12.20 0.02 0.17
CA VAL A 161 13.48 0.74 0.17
C VAL A 161 13.24 2.20 -0.22
N ILE A 162 13.57 3.10 0.70
CA ILE A 162 13.34 4.54 0.61
C ILE A 162 14.29 5.16 -0.43
N LEU A 163 13.75 5.94 -1.35
CA LEU A 163 14.51 6.90 -2.16
C LEU A 163 14.50 8.25 -1.43
N LEU A 164 15.65 8.67 -0.87
CA LEU A 164 15.84 10.05 -0.43
C LEU A 164 16.54 10.85 -1.54
N GLY A 165 16.00 12.04 -1.80
CA GLY A 165 16.29 12.87 -2.96
C GLY A 165 17.65 13.59 -2.97
N GLU A 166 17.89 14.23 -4.13
CA GLU A 166 19.05 15.03 -4.57
C GLU A 166 20.41 14.31 -4.68
N CYS A 167 20.37 13.03 -5.02
CA CYS A 167 21.23 12.43 -6.04
C CYS A 167 20.45 11.23 -6.58
N LEU A 168 20.37 11.10 -7.91
CA LEU A 168 19.60 10.04 -8.57
C LEU A 168 20.24 8.66 -8.29
N LEU A 169 20.02 8.11 -7.09
CA LEU A 169 20.37 6.75 -6.73
C LEU A 169 19.11 5.89 -6.90
N LEU A 170 18.92 5.37 -8.11
CA LEU A 170 17.87 4.40 -8.37
C LEU A 170 18.23 3.08 -7.68
N VAL A 171 17.35 2.61 -6.81
CA VAL A 171 17.45 1.27 -6.22
C VAL A 171 16.37 0.38 -6.82
N LEU A 172 16.76 -0.59 -7.64
CA LEU A 172 15.82 -1.60 -8.15
C LEU A 172 15.80 -2.81 -7.24
N ILE A 173 14.61 -3.17 -6.77
CA ILE A 173 14.38 -4.40 -6.00
C ILE A 173 13.90 -5.48 -6.96
N SER A 174 14.70 -6.54 -7.13
CA SER A 174 14.31 -7.73 -7.89
C SER A 174 13.57 -8.71 -6.98
N ARG A 175 12.63 -9.49 -7.55
CA ARG A 175 11.83 -10.56 -6.88
C ARG A 175 12.66 -11.59 -6.08
N ARG A 176 14.00 -11.61 -6.24
CA ARG A 176 14.92 -12.46 -5.48
C ARG A 176 15.53 -11.78 -4.25
N GLY A 177 15.03 -10.62 -3.82
CA GLY A 177 15.57 -9.90 -2.66
C GLY A 177 16.91 -9.22 -2.92
N ASN A 178 17.35 -9.13 -4.17
CA ASN A 178 18.58 -8.43 -4.53
C ASN A 178 18.27 -6.94 -4.73
N ILE A 179 18.94 -6.11 -3.93
CA ILE A 179 18.94 -4.65 -4.02
C ILE A 179 20.03 -4.25 -5.03
N LEU A 180 19.65 -3.63 -6.15
CA LEU A 180 20.59 -3.13 -7.16
C LEU A 180 20.67 -1.60 -7.03
N MET A 181 21.83 -1.09 -6.62
CA MET A 181 22.13 0.35 -6.68
C MET A 181 22.65 0.72 -8.06
N LEU A 182 22.01 1.71 -8.69
CA LEU A 182 22.49 2.29 -9.94
C LEU A 182 23.45 3.43 -9.62
N ASN A 183 24.74 3.20 -9.81
CA ASN A 183 25.73 4.26 -9.79
C ASN A 183 25.71 4.98 -11.15
N LYS A 184 25.51 6.30 -11.15
CA LYS A 184 25.72 7.12 -12.34
C LYS A 184 27.20 7.12 -12.66
N LYS A 185 27.65 6.23 -13.55
CA LYS A 185 28.98 6.38 -14.16
C LYS A 185 29.00 7.75 -14.86
N GLY A 186 29.98 8.56 -14.46
CA GLY A 186 30.15 9.94 -14.90
C GLY A 186 30.16 10.07 -16.42
N PHE A 187 29.66 11.21 -16.89
CA PHE A 187 30.09 11.79 -18.15
C PHE A 187 31.43 12.48 -17.93
#